data_AF-A0A3N5PE60-F1
#
_entry.id   AF-A0A3N5PE60-F1
#
_cell.length_a   1.000
_cell.length_b   1.000
_cell.length_c   1.000
_cell.angle_alpha   90.00
_cell.angle_beta   90.00
_cell.angle_gamma   90.00
#
_symmetry.space_group_name_H-M   'P 1'
#
loop_
_entity.id
_entity.type
_entity.pdbx_description
1 polymer ?
#
loop_
_entity_poly.entity_id
_entity_poly.type
_entity_poly.pdbx_seq_one_letter_code
_entity_poly.pdbx_strand_id
1 'polypeptide(L)'
;MSSLTLKNVPDELLEDLRETALQERRSVNQQALQLLIEALRTRKRGGPVRATRAGGQLAAWRALAGRWRSDEDAATETKRIYSRRTRGRKVGL
;
A
#
# COMPACT_ATOMS: atom_id res chain seq x y z
N MET A 1 0.99 -33.02 0.40
CA MET A 1 1.22 -31.72 1.06
C MET A 1 2.08 -30.88 0.13
N SER A 2 1.75 -29.60 -0.05
CA SER A 2 2.57 -28.67 -0.82
C SER A 2 3.83 -28.30 -0.03
N SER A 3 5.00 -28.38 -0.66
CA SER A 3 6.26 -27.85 -0.09
C SER A 3 6.60 -26.50 -0.71
N LEU A 4 7.24 -25.64 0.07
CA LEU A 4 7.74 -24.34 -0.36
C LEU A 4 9.22 -24.27 -0.01
N THR A 5 10.06 -23.92 -0.97
CA THR A 5 11.49 -23.66 -0.75
C THR A 5 11.75 -22.17 -0.94
N LEU A 6 12.26 -21.52 0.11
CA LEU A 6 12.72 -20.14 0.05
C LEU A 6 14.21 -20.13 -0.27
N LYS A 7 14.58 -19.52 -1.41
CA LYS A 7 15.98 -19.35 -1.82
C LYS A 7 16.46 -17.95 -1.48
N ASN A 8 17.77 -17.80 -1.27
CA ASN A 8 18.41 -16.51 -1.01
C ASN A 8 17.82 -15.79 0.22
N VAL A 9 17.52 -16.54 1.28
CA VAL A 9 17.11 -15.96 2.56
C VAL A 9 18.36 -15.32 3.19
N PRO A 10 18.34 -14.01 3.52
CA PRO A 10 19.47 -13.38 4.21
C PRO A 10 19.78 -14.10 5.53
N ASP A 11 21.06 -14.25 5.87
CA ASP A 11 21.46 -14.98 7.07
C ASP A 11 20.90 -14.33 8.34
N GLU A 12 20.92 -13.00 8.42
CA GLU A 12 20.33 -12.21 9.51
C GLU A 12 18.84 -12.55 9.71
N LEU A 13 18.08 -12.65 8.61
CA LEU A 13 16.65 -13.00 8.67
C LEU A 13 16.43 -14.43 9.17
N LEU A 14 17.34 -15.35 8.84
CA LEU A 14 17.27 -16.73 9.30
C LEU A 14 17.59 -16.84 10.80
N GLU A 15 18.53 -16.03 11.30
CA GLU A 15 18.82 -15.95 12.74
C GLU A 15 17.64 -15.36 13.53
N ASP A 16 17.08 -14.24 13.08
CA ASP A 16 15.88 -13.64 13.70
C ASP A 16 14.73 -14.64 13.80
N LEU A 17 14.54 -15.44 12.73
CA LEU A 17 13.52 -16.48 12.68
C LEU A 17 13.79 -17.60 13.70
N ARG A 18 15.06 -17.99 13.89
CA ARG A 18 15.47 -19.01 14.87
C ARG A 18 15.28 -18.51 16.29
N GLU A 19 15.71 -17.29 16.59
CA GLU A 19 15.54 -16.68 17.91
C GLU A 19 14.06 -16.58 18.27
N THR A 20 13.24 -16.06 17.35
CA THR A 20 11.79 -15.95 17.56
C THR A 20 11.16 -17.34 17.76
N ALA A 21 11.56 -18.34 16.98
CA ALA A 21 11.04 -19.70 17.12
C ALA A 21 11.39 -20.32 18.49
N LEU A 22 12.59 -20.04 19.01
CA LEU A 22 13.03 -20.48 20.33
C LEU A 22 12.22 -19.82 21.45
N GLN A 23 12.04 -18.50 21.38
CA GLN A 23 11.22 -17.74 22.34
C GLN A 23 9.78 -18.25 22.36
N GLU A 24 9.22 -18.51 21.19
CA GLU A 24 7.85 -18.97 20.98
C GLU A 24 7.68 -20.49 21.10
N ARG A 25 8.73 -21.22 21.52
CA ARG A 25 8.77 -22.68 21.74
C ARG A 25 8.19 -23.50 20.59
N ARG A 26 8.54 -23.15 19.35
CA ARG A 26 8.08 -23.84 18.15
C ARG A 26 9.22 -24.11 17.18
N SER A 27 8.98 -24.99 16.21
CA SER A 27 9.97 -25.21 15.14
C SER A 27 10.10 -23.98 14.25
N VAL A 28 11.29 -23.78 13.67
CA VAL A 28 11.56 -22.70 12.70
C VAL A 28 10.55 -22.73 11.54
N ASN A 29 10.21 -23.93 11.07
CA ASN A 29 9.23 -24.10 9.99
C ASN A 29 7.82 -23.65 10.40
N GLN A 30 7.39 -23.98 11.62
CA GLN A 30 6.10 -23.53 12.14
C GLN A 30 6.08 -22.00 12.35
N GLN A 31 7.20 -21.42 12.80
CA GLN A 31 7.33 -19.97 12.93
C GLN A 31 7.24 -19.29 11.55
N ALA A 32 7.94 -19.81 10.53
CA ALA A 32 7.85 -19.29 9.17
C ALA A 32 6.42 -19.33 8.63
N LEU A 33 5.71 -20.45 8.84
CA LEU A 33 4.31 -20.59 8.44
C LEU A 33 3.41 -19.58 9.14
N GLN A 34 3.57 -19.38 10.44
CA GLN A 34 2.77 -18.43 11.21
C GLN A 34 2.96 -17.00 10.69
N LEU A 35 4.20 -16.57 10.47
CA LEU A 35 4.50 -15.24 9.93
C LEU A 35 3.91 -15.03 8.54
N LEU A 36 3.98 -16.05 7.67
CA LEU A 36 3.35 -16.00 6.34
C LEU A 36 1.82 -15.87 6.45
N ILE A 37 1.18 -16.60 7.36
CA ILE A 37 -0.26 -16.51 7.60
C ILE A 37 -0.65 -15.11 8.05
N GLU A 38 0.09 -14.54 9.00
CA GLU A 38 -0.16 -13.20 9.54
C GLU A 38 0.03 -12.11 8.49
N ALA A 39 1.13 -12.16 7.73
CA ALA A 39 1.40 -11.22 6.64
C ALA A 39 0.28 -11.25 5.58
N LEU A 40 -0.18 -12.45 5.20
CA LEU A 40 -1.25 -12.60 4.23
C LEU A 40 -2.60 -12.14 4.76
N ARG A 41 -2.92 -12.40 6.05
CA ARG A 41 -4.13 -11.91 6.70
C ARG A 41 -4.15 -10.39 6.79
N THR A 42 -3.03 -9.77 7.17
CA THR A 42 -2.88 -8.32 7.24
C THR A 42 -3.00 -7.67 5.85
N ARG A 43 -2.44 -8.31 4.81
CA ARG A 43 -2.59 -7.83 3.43
C ARG A 43 -4.02 -7.96 2.92
N LYS A 44 -4.69 -9.10 3.14
CA LYS A 44 -6.07 -9.37 2.69
C LYS A 44 -7.10 -8.49 3.39
N ARG A 45 -6.89 -8.17 4.67
CA ARG A 45 -7.78 -7.27 5.42
C ARG A 45 -7.64 -5.80 5.02
N GLY A 46 -6.79 -5.46 4.04
CA GLY A 46 -6.55 -4.08 3.66
C GLY A 46 -5.98 -3.31 4.85
N GLY A 47 -4.73 -3.61 5.21
CA GLY A 47 -4.12 -3.13 6.46
C GLY A 47 -4.35 -1.64 6.77
N PRO A 48 -4.31 -1.26 8.05
CA PRO A 48 -4.68 0.07 8.55
C PRO A 48 -3.99 1.20 7.80
N VAL A 49 -2.77 0.99 7.29
CA VAL A 49 -2.01 1.97 6.49
C VAL A 49 -2.70 2.35 5.16
N ARG A 50 -3.39 1.41 4.50
CA ARG A 50 -4.09 1.69 3.23
C ARG A 50 -5.43 2.39 3.47
N ALA A 51 -6.14 1.99 4.52
CA ALA A 51 -7.38 2.64 4.95
C ALA A 51 -7.13 4.06 5.50
N THR A 52 -6.06 4.25 6.28
CA THR A 52 -5.64 5.57 6.79
C THR A 52 -5.15 6.49 5.69
N ARG A 53 -4.41 5.98 4.69
CA ARG A 53 -4.01 6.78 3.51
C ARG A 53 -5.22 7.22 2.70
N ALA A 54 -6.16 6.31 2.42
CA ALA A 54 -7.39 6.65 1.69
C ALA A 54 -8.25 7.65 2.48
N GLY A 55 -8.38 7.46 3.79
CA GLY A 55 -9.09 8.39 4.68
C GLY A 55 -8.43 9.77 4.74
N GLY A 56 -7.11 9.84 4.87
CA GLY A 56 -6.34 11.08 4.86
C GLY A 56 -6.43 11.82 3.53
N GLN A 57 -6.36 11.09 2.41
CA GLN A 57 -6.54 11.65 1.07
C GLN A 57 -7.95 12.23 0.88
N LEU A 58 -8.98 11.50 1.32
CA LEU A 58 -10.37 11.97 1.27
C LEU A 58 -10.59 13.21 2.16
N ALA A 59 -9.99 13.24 3.35
CA ALA A 59 -10.05 14.39 4.25
C ALA A 59 -9.38 15.62 3.64
N ALA A 60 -8.19 15.46 3.04
CA ALA A 60 -7.50 16.53 2.33
C ALA A 60 -8.33 17.06 1.15
N TRP A 61 -8.94 16.16 0.36
CA TRP A 61 -9.83 16.55 -0.74
C TRP A 61 -11.08 17.28 -0.25
N ARG A 62 -11.71 16.83 0.84
CA ARG A 62 -12.84 17.55 1.46
C ARG A 62 -12.45 18.93 1.97
N ALA A 63 -11.26 19.07 2.55
CA ALA A 63 -10.76 20.36 3.02
C ALA A 63 -10.48 21.34 1.88
N LEU A 64 -10.03 20.85 0.72
CA LEU A 64 -9.75 21.66 -0.47
C LEU A 64 -11.00 21.95 -1.31
N ALA A 65 -11.95 21.03 -1.35
CA ALA A 65 -13.18 21.16 -2.14
C ALA A 65 -13.99 22.40 -1.71
N GLY A 66 -14.44 23.18 -2.68
CA GLY A 66 -15.24 24.40 -2.46
C GLY A 66 -14.47 25.61 -1.94
N ARG A 67 -13.16 25.48 -1.65
CA ARG A 67 -12.31 26.61 -1.24
C ARG A 67 -11.49 27.22 -2.37
N TRP A 68 -11.42 26.56 -3.51
CA TRP A 68 -10.77 27.10 -4.68
C TRP A 68 -11.50 28.37 -5.15
N ARG A 69 -10.79 29.49 -5.18
CA ARG A 69 -11.25 30.74 -5.78
C ARG A 69 -10.35 31.06 -6.96
N SER A 70 -10.95 31.42 -8.08
CA SER A 70 -10.22 32.01 -9.21
C SER A 70 -10.79 33.39 -9.46
N ASP A 71 -9.91 34.31 -9.83
CA ASP A 71 -10.29 35.65 -10.31
C ASP A 71 -10.70 35.59 -11.80
N GLU A 72 -10.47 34.45 -12.47
CA GLU A 72 -10.93 34.19 -13.84
C GLU A 72 -12.33 33.54 -13.83
N ASP A 73 -13.12 33.81 -14.87
CA ASP A 73 -14.38 33.12 -15.07
C ASP A 73 -14.16 31.63 -15.41
N ALA A 74 -15.18 30.81 -15.15
CA ALA A 74 -15.07 29.37 -15.29
C ALA A 74 -14.71 28.91 -16.72
N ALA A 75 -15.13 29.63 -17.77
CA ALA A 75 -14.85 29.25 -19.15
C ALA A 75 -13.37 29.53 -19.51
N THR A 76 -12.85 30.68 -19.08
CA THR A 76 -11.44 31.05 -19.27
C THR A 76 -10.50 30.11 -18.52
N GLU A 77 -10.79 29.83 -17.24
CA GLU A 77 -10.00 28.92 -16.41
C GLU A 77 -10.01 27.48 -17.00
N THR A 78 -11.18 27.01 -17.45
CA THR A 78 -11.31 25.70 -18.08
C THR A 78 -10.44 25.62 -19.33
N LYS A 79 -10.53 26.60 -20.23
CA LYS A 79 -9.72 26.63 -21.46
C LYS A 79 -8.22 26.61 -21.13
N ARG A 80 -7.79 27.37 -20.12
CA ARG A 80 -6.40 27.42 -19.64
C ARG A 80 -5.92 26.05 -19.17
N ILE A 81 -6.70 25.36 -18.34
CA ILE A 81 -6.37 24.02 -17.86
C ILE A 81 -6.25 23.04 -19.03
N TYR A 82 -7.23 23.01 -19.93
CA TYR A 82 -7.21 22.10 -21.08
C TYR A 82 -6.00 22.36 -22.01
N SER A 83 -5.62 23.62 -22.23
CA SER A 83 -4.46 23.96 -23.05
C SER A 83 -3.13 23.45 -22.50
N ARG A 84 -3.04 23.28 -21.17
CA ARG A 84 -1.83 22.81 -20.48
C ARG A 84 -1.83 21.30 -20.19
N ARG A 85 -2.95 20.61 -20.41
CA ARG A 85 -3.02 19.15 -20.20
C ARG A 85 -2.20 18.44 -21.27
N THR A 86 -1.31 17.55 -20.84
CA THR A 86 -0.68 16.59 -21.74
C THR A 86 -1.73 15.58 -22.22
N ARG A 87 -1.55 15.02 -23.42
CA ARG A 87 -2.49 14.05 -24.05
C ARG A 87 -2.75 12.77 -23.24
N GLY A 88 -2.03 12.57 -22.12
CA GLY A 88 -2.12 11.36 -21.31
C GLY A 88 -1.53 10.13 -22.00
N ARG A 89 -1.57 9.01 -21.30
CA ARG A 89 -1.24 7.69 -21.87
C ARG A 89 -2.50 7.07 -22.48
N LYS A 90 -2.35 6.34 -23.60
CA LYS A 90 -3.44 5.52 -24.13
C LYS A 90 -3.79 4.44 -23.09
N VAL A 91 -5.04 4.42 -22.65
CA VAL A 91 -5.57 3.38 -21.75
C VAL A 91 -6.62 2.59 -22.55
N GLY A 92 -6.42 1.29 -22.69
CA GLY A 92 -7.44 0.39 -23.26
C GLY A 92 -8.44 0.06 -22.16
N LEU A 93 -9.63 0.65 -22.26
CA LEU A 93 -10.79 0.29 -21.45
C LEU A 93 -11.53 -0.87 -22.11
#